data_AF-A0A4Y2T224-F1
#
_entry.id   AF-A0A4Y2T224-F1
#
_cell.length_a   1.000
_cell.length_b   1.000
_cell.length_c   1.000
_cell.angle_alpha   90.00
_cell.angle_beta   90.00
_cell.angle_gamma   90.00
#
_symmetry.space_group_name_H-M   'P 1'
#
loop_
_entity.id
_entity.type
_entity.pdbx_description
1 polymer ?
#
loop_
_entity_poly.entity_id
_entity_poly.type
_entity_poly.pdbx_seq_one_letter_code
_entity_poly.pdbx_strand_id
1 'polypeptide(L)'
;FRAVKVCLENIFKEVSQVFTYVSEVLWRVLEIHIIKIILLSTFCLAAYDVCAIHVAFVVFVVVCLPLPALQKFFSHCISVWAAALLLSKMIYQLNSVDYLNWQTNCTSVAFINSSDFPYPFNTTIDNHDWIGFKRTHYLADYCKGYIALILVLTIQAVVKIRQEVNRIHFNLPEPKTGVVFPDTTRCTADDSLLECLKYLANYFFYKFGLECCFMSIVVCVGVRLDVLGFLSAVWLSSMFLLKRKTLARIWPVYVAYQCIVLTLQYLMCLGLPPGLCIEYPWTEPLETGLREWLFLPNFQNSLNTSKIVADFFQLLFACCQLFVFRIETSPVAGLYEGGSNKEIDFAHPEPNPIPDFVTCTK
;
A
#
# COMPACT_ATOMS: atom_id res chain seq x y z
N PHE A 1 -32.24 34.98 29.52
CA PHE A 1 -32.65 34.09 28.42
C PHE A 1 -32.27 34.58 27.03
N ARG A 2 -32.63 35.81 26.59
CA ARG A 2 -32.28 36.31 25.23
C ARG A 2 -30.76 36.43 24.96
N ALA A 3 -29.99 36.94 25.93
CA ALA A 3 -28.52 37.03 25.81
C ALA A 3 -27.83 35.66 25.74
N VAL A 4 -28.31 34.69 26.51
CA VAL A 4 -27.82 33.30 26.49
C VAL A 4 -28.11 32.63 25.14
N LYS A 5 -29.30 32.87 24.57
CA LYS A 5 -29.66 32.38 23.23
C LYS A 5 -28.77 32.96 22.13
N VAL A 6 -28.51 34.27 22.16
CA VAL A 6 -27.61 34.92 21.18
C VAL A 6 -26.16 34.43 21.32
N CYS A 7 -25.68 34.22 22.55
CA CYS A 7 -24.35 33.64 22.80
C CYS A 7 -24.25 32.20 22.26
N LEU A 8 -25.26 31.36 22.50
CA LEU A 8 -25.34 30.00 21.95
C LEU A 8 -25.39 29.99 20.41
N GLU A 9 -26.15 30.89 19.80
CA GLU A 9 -26.22 31.00 18.33
C GLU A 9 -24.88 31.43 17.73
N ASN A 10 -24.14 32.33 18.39
CA ASN A 10 -22.80 32.73 17.95
C ASN A 10 -21.78 31.59 18.10
N ILE A 11 -21.77 30.90 19.24
CA ILE A 11 -20.91 29.72 19.44
C ILE A 11 -21.22 28.65 18.38
N PHE A 12 -22.50 28.40 18.10
CA PHE A 12 -22.88 27.42 17.08
C PHE A 12 -22.40 27.81 15.68
N LYS A 13 -22.46 29.11 15.33
CA LYS A 13 -21.91 29.61 14.05
C LYS A 13 -20.39 29.43 13.97
N GLU A 14 -19.65 29.78 15.01
CA GLU A 14 -18.19 29.60 15.05
C GLU A 14 -17.81 28.12 14.95
N VAL A 15 -18.48 27.25 15.71
CA VAL A 15 -18.27 25.79 15.64
C VAL A 15 -18.60 25.26 14.25
N SER A 16 -19.70 25.72 13.64
CA SER A 16 -20.07 25.32 12.29
C SER A 16 -19.05 25.78 11.23
N GLN A 17 -18.45 26.96 11.39
CA GLN A 17 -17.39 27.44 10.49
C GLN A 17 -16.12 26.61 10.62
N VAL A 18 -15.68 26.33 11.86
CA VAL A 18 -14.52 25.47 12.11
C VAL A 18 -14.76 24.06 11.58
N PHE A 19 -15.95 23.49 11.79
CA PHE A 19 -16.31 22.17 11.29
C PHE A 19 -16.28 22.12 9.76
N THR A 20 -16.83 23.12 9.07
CA THR A 20 -16.79 23.21 7.61
C THR A 20 -15.34 23.28 7.11
N TYR A 21 -14.49 24.10 7.75
CA TYR A 21 -13.08 24.20 7.39
C TYR A 21 -12.34 22.87 7.55
N VAL A 22 -12.48 22.21 8.71
CA VAL A 22 -11.86 20.89 8.97
C VAL A 22 -12.37 19.84 7.99
N SER A 23 -13.67 19.86 7.68
CA SER A 23 -14.29 18.96 6.72
C SER A 23 -13.66 19.11 5.32
N GLU A 24 -13.52 20.33 4.80
CA GLU A 24 -12.89 20.55 3.49
C GLU A 24 -11.43 20.06 3.46
N VAL A 25 -10.67 20.28 4.53
CA VAL A 25 -9.30 19.75 4.66
C VAL A 25 -9.30 18.22 4.64
N LEU A 26 -10.21 17.57 5.38
CA LEU A 26 -10.34 16.10 5.39
C LEU A 26 -10.72 15.56 4.00
N TRP A 27 -11.68 16.20 3.31
CA TRP A 27 -12.05 15.82 1.95
C TRP A 27 -10.88 15.96 0.98
N ARG A 28 -10.04 16.97 1.14
CA ARG A 28 -8.84 17.18 0.31
C ARG A 28 -7.77 16.13 0.60
N VAL A 29 -7.51 15.82 1.88
CA VAL A 29 -6.59 14.74 2.27
C VAL A 29 -7.07 13.39 1.71
N LEU A 30 -8.37 13.11 1.84
CA LEU A 30 -8.95 11.89 1.33
C LEU A 30 -8.82 11.82 -0.20
N GLU A 31 -9.10 12.90 -0.93
CA GLU A 31 -8.91 12.97 -2.39
C GLU A 31 -7.48 12.59 -2.83
N ILE A 32 -6.47 13.10 -2.11
CA ILE A 32 -5.05 12.83 -2.44
C ILE A 32 -4.66 11.38 -2.12
N HIS A 33 -5.13 10.84 -0.99
CA HIS A 33 -4.68 9.54 -0.48
C HIS A 33 -5.59 8.37 -0.87
N ILE A 34 -6.76 8.60 -1.45
CA ILE A 34 -7.77 7.54 -1.72
C ILE A 34 -7.23 6.39 -2.55
N ILE A 35 -6.37 6.66 -3.53
CA ILE A 35 -5.81 5.60 -4.37
C ILE A 35 -4.89 4.67 -3.57
N LYS A 36 -4.09 5.23 -2.65
CA LYS A 36 -3.21 4.44 -1.77
C LYS A 36 -4.05 3.57 -0.83
N ILE A 37 -5.18 4.10 -0.35
CA ILE A 37 -6.14 3.36 0.49
C ILE A 37 -6.77 2.19 -0.28
N ILE A 38 -7.16 2.39 -1.54
CA ILE A 38 -7.68 1.31 -2.40
C ILE A 38 -6.63 0.21 -2.61
N LEU A 39 -5.40 0.60 -2.96
CA LEU A 39 -4.32 -0.37 -3.19
C LEU A 39 -3.98 -1.15 -1.92
N LEU A 40 -3.92 -0.48 -0.77
CA LEU A 40 -3.75 -1.12 0.53
C LEU A 40 -4.90 -2.09 0.83
N SER A 41 -6.15 -1.65 0.66
CA SER A 41 -7.33 -2.50 0.93
C SER A 41 -7.36 -3.73 0.02
N THR A 42 -7.00 -3.56 -1.26
CA THR A 42 -6.91 -4.63 -2.25
C THR A 42 -5.81 -5.63 -1.89
N PHE A 43 -4.64 -5.13 -1.49
CA PHE A 43 -3.54 -5.99 -1.07
C PHE A 43 -3.86 -6.73 0.23
N CYS A 44 -4.44 -6.05 1.23
CA CYS A 44 -4.90 -6.67 2.47
C CYS A 44 -5.93 -7.78 2.21
N LEU A 45 -6.88 -7.57 1.29
CA LEU A 45 -7.82 -8.62 0.88
C LEU A 45 -7.09 -9.86 0.38
N ALA A 46 -6.11 -9.68 -0.52
CA ALA A 46 -5.31 -10.78 -1.05
C ALA A 46 -4.45 -11.45 0.04
N ALA A 47 -3.81 -10.67 0.92
CA ALA A 47 -2.91 -11.18 1.95
C ALA A 47 -3.63 -11.94 3.07
N TYR A 48 -4.83 -11.50 3.49
CA TYR A 48 -5.58 -12.18 4.55
C TYR A 48 -6.38 -13.39 4.04
N ASP A 49 -6.80 -13.42 2.76
CA ASP A 49 -7.46 -14.56 2.11
C ASP A 49 -6.62 -15.02 0.91
N VAL A 50 -5.53 -15.74 1.19
CA VAL A 50 -4.59 -16.18 0.15
C VAL A 50 -5.27 -17.21 -0.75
N CYS A 51 -5.39 -16.89 -2.04
CA CYS A 51 -5.87 -17.81 -3.06
C CYS A 51 -5.31 -17.48 -4.45
N ALA A 52 -5.44 -18.41 -5.39
CA ALA A 52 -4.88 -18.26 -6.73
C ALA A 52 -5.54 -17.10 -7.50
N ILE A 53 -6.84 -16.93 -7.36
CA ILE A 53 -7.60 -15.83 -8.00
C ILE A 53 -7.10 -14.45 -7.54
N HIS A 54 -6.64 -14.33 -6.29
CA HIS A 54 -6.12 -13.09 -5.72
C HIS A 54 -4.71 -12.73 -6.22
N VAL A 55 -4.01 -13.62 -6.93
CA VAL A 55 -2.77 -13.27 -7.65
C VAL A 55 -3.00 -12.08 -8.59
N ALA A 56 -4.16 -12.02 -9.25
CA ALA A 56 -4.51 -10.90 -10.12
C ALA A 56 -4.56 -9.55 -9.38
N PHE A 57 -5.08 -9.53 -8.14
CA PHE A 57 -5.07 -8.32 -7.31
C PHE A 57 -3.65 -7.88 -6.96
N VAL A 58 -2.77 -8.82 -6.62
CA VAL A 58 -1.37 -8.53 -6.31
C VAL A 58 -0.66 -7.94 -7.53
N VAL A 59 -0.85 -8.53 -8.71
CA VAL A 59 -0.29 -8.01 -9.97
C VAL A 59 -0.82 -6.60 -10.26
N PHE A 60 -2.13 -6.36 -10.13
CA PHE A 60 -2.69 -5.02 -10.30
C PHE A 60 -2.06 -4.02 -9.34
N VAL A 61 -1.90 -4.37 -8.06
CA VAL A 61 -1.29 -3.49 -7.05
C VAL A 61 0.18 -3.17 -7.39
N VAL A 62 0.98 -4.21 -7.66
CA VAL A 62 2.42 -4.09 -7.93
C VAL A 62 2.72 -3.28 -9.19
N VAL A 63 1.89 -3.40 -10.23
CA VAL A 63 2.04 -2.63 -11.48
C VAL A 63 1.51 -1.20 -11.32
N CYS A 64 0.43 -1.02 -10.55
CA CYS A 64 -0.22 0.28 -10.35
C CYS A 64 0.62 1.25 -9.50
N LEU A 65 1.26 0.77 -8.44
CA LEU A 65 2.04 1.60 -7.51
C LEU A 65 3.14 2.47 -8.18
N PRO A 66 4.05 1.93 -9.01
CA PRO A 66 5.13 2.70 -9.63
C PRO A 66 4.69 3.59 -10.81
N LEU A 67 3.45 3.43 -11.31
CA LEU A 67 2.94 4.07 -12.52
C LEU A 67 1.72 4.97 -12.23
N PRO A 68 1.94 6.22 -11.74
CA PRO A 68 0.86 7.16 -11.42
C PRO A 68 -0.16 7.38 -12.55
N ALA A 69 0.29 7.40 -13.80
CA ALA A 69 -0.56 7.63 -14.97
C ALA A 69 -1.63 6.54 -15.17
N LEU A 70 -1.33 5.29 -14.78
CA LEU A 70 -2.24 4.15 -14.96
C LEU A 70 -3.10 3.88 -13.72
N GLN A 71 -2.91 4.62 -12.63
CA GLN A 71 -3.58 4.33 -11.37
C GLN A 71 -5.11 4.41 -11.48
N LYS A 72 -5.64 5.37 -12.25
CA LYS A 72 -7.09 5.47 -12.50
C LYS A 72 -7.61 4.24 -13.25
N PHE A 73 -6.88 3.77 -14.26
CA PHE A 73 -7.24 2.57 -15.03
C PHE A 73 -7.26 1.32 -14.14
N PHE A 74 -6.18 1.06 -13.39
CA PHE A 74 -6.13 -0.10 -12.50
C PHE A 74 -7.17 -0.04 -11.38
N SER A 75 -7.51 1.15 -10.88
CA SER A 75 -8.61 1.32 -9.92
C SER A 75 -9.94 0.80 -10.48
N HIS A 76 -10.23 1.03 -11.76
CA HIS A 76 -11.41 0.49 -12.42
C HIS A 76 -11.31 -1.03 -12.64
N CYS A 77 -10.13 -1.54 -13.05
CA CYS A 77 -9.90 -2.99 -13.18
C CYS A 77 -10.13 -3.72 -11.86
N ILE A 78 -9.60 -3.19 -10.75
CA ILE A 78 -9.82 -3.74 -9.40
C ILE A 78 -11.31 -3.76 -9.07
N SER A 79 -12.04 -2.69 -9.38
CA SER A 79 -13.49 -2.63 -9.13
C SER A 79 -14.27 -3.69 -9.91
N VAL A 80 -13.99 -3.85 -11.20
CA VAL A 80 -14.67 -4.84 -12.05
C VAL A 80 -14.32 -6.25 -11.58
N TRP A 81 -13.05 -6.51 -11.30
CA TRP A 81 -12.59 -7.80 -10.82
C TRP A 81 -13.19 -8.15 -9.45
N ALA A 82 -13.19 -7.22 -8.49
CA ALA A 82 -13.79 -7.44 -7.18
C ALA A 82 -15.30 -7.73 -7.26
N ALA A 83 -16.03 -7.00 -8.12
CA ALA A 83 -17.45 -7.26 -8.34
C ALA A 83 -17.69 -8.62 -8.98
N ALA A 84 -16.90 -8.99 -9.99
CA ALA A 84 -16.99 -10.31 -10.63
C ALA A 84 -16.73 -11.43 -9.62
N LEU A 85 -15.68 -11.33 -8.81
CA LEU A 85 -15.35 -12.33 -7.80
C LEU A 85 -16.40 -12.46 -6.70
N LEU A 86 -16.96 -11.34 -6.24
CA LEU A 86 -18.04 -11.36 -5.26
C LEU A 86 -19.24 -12.13 -5.82
N LEU A 87 -19.67 -11.82 -7.05
CA LEU A 87 -20.77 -12.51 -7.72
C LEU A 87 -20.47 -14.00 -7.91
N SER A 88 -19.28 -14.34 -8.40
CA SER A 88 -18.86 -15.74 -8.57
C SER A 88 -18.85 -16.51 -7.25
N LYS A 89 -18.35 -15.92 -6.15
CA LYS A 89 -18.36 -16.53 -4.81
C LYS A 89 -19.77 -16.74 -4.27
N MET A 90 -20.70 -15.83 -4.58
CA MET A 90 -22.12 -15.97 -4.21
C MET A 90 -22.82 -17.06 -5.03
N ILE A 91 -22.58 -17.11 -6.35
CA ILE A 91 -23.13 -18.14 -7.25
C ILE A 91 -22.63 -19.53 -6.84
N TYR A 92 -21.37 -19.65 -6.41
CA TYR A 92 -20.79 -20.92 -5.96
C TYR A 92 -21.50 -21.52 -4.73
N GLN A 93 -22.22 -20.71 -3.95
CA GLN A 93 -23.01 -21.23 -2.82
C GLN A 93 -24.33 -21.88 -3.24
N LEU A 94 -24.72 -21.82 -4.52
CA LEU A 94 -25.93 -22.48 -5.00
C LEU A 94 -25.74 -23.99 -5.05
N ASN A 95 -26.74 -24.74 -4.58
CA ASN A 95 -26.76 -26.21 -4.60
C ASN A 95 -26.65 -26.80 -6.02
N SER A 96 -26.92 -26.02 -7.07
CA SER A 96 -26.80 -26.46 -8.46
C SER A 96 -25.35 -26.62 -8.94
N VAL A 97 -24.37 -26.10 -8.20
CA VAL A 97 -22.93 -26.14 -8.57
C VAL A 97 -22.25 -27.45 -8.15
N ASP A 98 -22.95 -28.35 -7.46
CA ASP A 98 -22.43 -29.64 -6.96
C ASP A 98 -21.97 -30.64 -8.03
N TYR A 99 -22.18 -30.37 -9.32
CA TYR A 99 -21.92 -31.34 -10.39
C TYR A 99 -20.45 -31.38 -10.85
N LEU A 100 -19.60 -30.45 -10.39
CA LEU A 100 -18.17 -30.40 -10.73
C LEU A 100 -17.36 -31.14 -9.66
N ASN A 101 -17.29 -32.47 -9.77
CA ASN A 101 -16.45 -33.33 -8.91
C ASN A 101 -14.95 -33.07 -9.14
N TRP A 102 -14.42 -31.95 -8.63
CA TRP A 102 -12.99 -31.61 -8.68
C TRP A 102 -12.24 -32.01 -7.39
N GLN A 103 -12.64 -33.16 -6.84
CA GLN A 103 -11.95 -33.76 -5.70
C GLN A 103 -10.86 -34.70 -6.20
N THR A 104 -9.67 -34.55 -5.64
CA THR A 104 -8.51 -35.41 -5.94
C THR A 104 -8.16 -36.21 -4.71
N ASN A 105 -8.14 -37.54 -4.85
CA ASN A 105 -7.64 -38.44 -3.81
C ASN A 105 -6.21 -38.86 -4.18
N CYS A 106 -5.24 -38.47 -3.36
CA CYS A 106 -3.83 -38.76 -3.60
C CYS A 106 -3.49 -40.16 -3.08
N THR A 107 -3.30 -41.12 -3.99
CA THR A 107 -2.87 -42.49 -3.66
C THR A 107 -1.34 -42.62 -3.56
N SER A 108 -0.61 -41.74 -4.23
CA SER A 108 0.84 -41.62 -4.18
C SER A 108 1.22 -40.14 -4.14
N VAL A 109 2.09 -39.76 -3.21
CA VAL A 109 2.60 -38.38 -3.10
C VAL A 109 4.06 -38.36 -3.50
N ALA A 110 4.42 -37.50 -4.47
CA ALA A 110 5.81 -37.33 -4.84
C ALA A 110 6.62 -36.78 -3.64
N PHE A 111 7.85 -37.27 -3.47
CA PHE A 111 8.77 -36.92 -2.36
C PHE A 111 8.40 -37.49 -0.98
N ILE A 112 7.38 -38.35 -0.88
CA ILE A 112 7.05 -39.10 0.33
C ILE A 112 7.05 -40.60 0.00
N ASN A 113 7.84 -41.38 0.73
CA ASN A 113 7.91 -42.84 0.56
C ASN A 113 7.08 -43.61 1.62
N SER A 114 6.32 -42.92 2.47
CA SER A 114 5.43 -43.52 3.47
C SER A 114 4.02 -43.76 2.92
N SER A 115 3.33 -44.74 3.49
CA SER A 115 1.89 -44.98 3.27
C SER A 115 1.00 -44.04 4.09
N ASP A 116 1.53 -43.47 5.17
CA ASP A 116 0.86 -42.46 5.98
C ASP A 116 1.26 -41.07 5.47
N PHE A 117 0.33 -40.42 4.77
CA PHE A 117 0.56 -39.08 4.23
C PHE A 117 0.20 -37.99 5.26
N PRO A 118 1.02 -36.94 5.39
CA PRO A 118 0.68 -35.78 6.20
C PRO A 118 -0.50 -35.00 5.60
N TYR A 119 -1.14 -34.15 6.42
CA TYR A 119 -2.09 -33.15 5.93
C TYR A 119 -1.42 -32.28 4.85
N PRO A 120 -2.05 -32.06 3.68
CA PRO A 120 -3.48 -32.22 3.34
C PRO A 120 -3.80 -33.54 2.60
N PHE A 121 -2.80 -34.38 2.35
CA PHE A 121 -2.91 -35.60 1.54
C PHE A 121 -3.57 -36.78 2.27
N ASN A 122 -3.84 -36.64 3.58
CA ASN A 122 -4.55 -37.63 4.38
C ASN A 122 -6.06 -37.74 4.06
N THR A 123 -6.62 -36.78 3.34
CA THR A 123 -8.06 -36.71 3.00
C THR A 123 -8.26 -36.38 1.52
N THR A 124 -9.50 -36.51 1.04
CA THR A 124 -9.87 -36.06 -0.31
C THR A 124 -9.68 -34.55 -0.41
N ILE A 125 -8.85 -34.11 -1.35
CA ILE A 125 -8.49 -32.70 -1.51
C ILE A 125 -9.49 -32.03 -2.45
N ASP A 126 -10.09 -30.94 -2.00
CA ASP A 126 -10.87 -30.06 -2.86
C ASP A 126 -9.98 -28.97 -3.48
N ASN A 127 -9.85 -29.00 -4.80
CA ASN A 127 -9.01 -28.04 -5.52
C ASN A 127 -9.64 -26.65 -5.63
N HIS A 128 -10.96 -26.53 -5.40
CA HIS A 128 -11.63 -25.24 -5.41
C HIS A 128 -11.13 -24.32 -4.30
N ASP A 129 -10.77 -24.89 -3.14
CA ASP A 129 -10.27 -24.12 -2.00
C ASP A 129 -8.97 -23.37 -2.35
N TRP A 130 -8.03 -24.03 -3.06
CA TRP A 130 -6.78 -23.39 -3.50
C TRP A 130 -7.03 -22.29 -4.55
N ILE A 131 -7.98 -22.52 -5.45
CA ILE A 131 -8.39 -21.52 -6.44
C ILE A 131 -9.00 -20.29 -5.72
N GLY A 132 -9.75 -20.53 -4.65
CA GLY A 132 -10.37 -19.51 -3.81
C GLY A 132 -11.90 -19.60 -3.73
N PHE A 133 -12.49 -20.75 -4.03
CA PHE A 133 -13.92 -21.02 -3.91
C PHE A 133 -14.17 -22.07 -2.84
N LYS A 134 -14.62 -21.63 -1.66
CA LYS A 134 -15.07 -22.52 -0.58
C LYS A 134 -16.57 -22.39 -0.33
N ARG A 135 -17.20 -23.50 0.06
CA ARG A 135 -18.57 -23.48 0.60
C ARG A 135 -18.55 -23.12 2.07
N THR A 136 -19.47 -22.27 2.48
CA THR A 136 -19.56 -21.82 3.88
C THR A 136 -21.01 -21.62 4.30
N HIS A 137 -21.28 -21.85 5.58
CA HIS A 137 -22.57 -21.50 6.19
C HIS A 137 -22.69 -19.99 6.45
N TYR A 138 -21.57 -19.29 6.65
CA TYR A 138 -21.53 -17.86 6.98
C TYR A 138 -21.00 -17.05 5.79
N LEU A 139 -21.90 -16.77 4.83
CA LEU A 139 -21.55 -16.04 3.60
C LEU A 139 -21.04 -14.62 3.87
N ALA A 140 -21.60 -13.92 4.85
CA ALA A 140 -21.20 -12.55 5.17
C ALA A 140 -19.73 -12.47 5.64
N ASP A 141 -19.27 -13.42 6.46
CA ASP A 141 -17.89 -13.47 6.92
C ASP A 141 -16.92 -13.81 5.78
N TYR A 142 -17.33 -14.68 4.87
CA TYR A 142 -16.55 -15.02 3.68
C TYR A 142 -16.44 -13.86 2.68
N CYS A 143 -17.50 -13.06 2.53
CA CYS A 143 -17.52 -11.93 1.61
C CYS A 143 -17.07 -10.61 2.25
N LYS A 144 -16.78 -10.55 3.56
CA LYS A 144 -16.48 -9.31 4.30
C LYS A 144 -15.39 -8.46 3.67
N GLY A 145 -14.33 -9.12 3.16
CA GLY A 145 -13.21 -8.44 2.52
C GLY A 145 -13.59 -7.76 1.20
N TYR A 146 -14.43 -8.40 0.38
CA TYR A 146 -14.94 -7.81 -0.86
C TYR A 146 -15.93 -6.69 -0.58
N ILE A 147 -16.80 -6.85 0.42
CA ILE A 147 -17.74 -5.81 0.84
C ILE A 147 -16.96 -4.56 1.30
N ALA A 148 -15.92 -4.75 2.11
CA ALA A 148 -15.04 -3.67 2.54
C ALA A 148 -14.32 -3.00 1.35
N LEU A 149 -13.79 -3.80 0.41
CA LEU A 149 -13.12 -3.26 -0.78
C LEU A 149 -14.08 -2.45 -1.67
N ILE A 150 -15.29 -2.96 -1.91
CA ILE A 150 -16.33 -2.25 -2.68
C ILE A 150 -16.74 -0.97 -1.96
N LEU A 151 -16.88 -0.98 -0.63
CA LEU A 151 -17.16 0.23 0.15
C LEU A 151 -16.05 1.28 -0.02
N VAL A 152 -14.77 0.89 0.00
CA VAL A 152 -13.66 1.81 -0.24
C VAL A 152 -13.70 2.38 -1.67
N LEU A 153 -14.03 1.55 -2.67
CA LEU A 153 -14.20 1.98 -4.06
C LEU A 153 -15.39 2.92 -4.25
N THR A 154 -16.52 2.71 -3.55
CA THR A 154 -17.66 3.63 -3.60
C THR A 154 -17.31 4.95 -2.92
N ILE A 155 -16.60 4.93 -1.79
CA ILE A 155 -16.06 6.15 -1.15
C ILE A 155 -15.17 6.92 -2.13
N GLN A 156 -14.34 6.25 -2.92
CA GLN A 156 -13.54 6.94 -3.95
C GLN A 156 -14.40 7.67 -4.98
N ALA A 157 -15.47 7.04 -5.46
CA ALA A 157 -16.40 7.70 -6.39
C ALA A 157 -17.07 8.91 -5.72
N VAL A 158 -17.55 8.76 -4.47
CA VAL A 158 -18.18 9.84 -3.69
C VAL A 158 -17.22 11.02 -3.50
N VAL A 159 -15.97 10.76 -3.11
CA VAL A 159 -14.95 11.81 -2.91
C VAL A 159 -14.70 12.56 -4.21
N LYS A 160 -14.52 11.85 -5.33
CA LYS A 160 -14.27 12.48 -6.64
C LYS A 160 -15.46 13.34 -7.10
N ILE A 161 -16.67 12.78 -7.03
CA ILE A 161 -17.90 13.50 -7.41
C ILE A 161 -18.10 14.73 -6.53
N ARG A 162 -17.96 14.58 -5.20
CA ARG A 162 -18.09 15.71 -4.28
C ARG A 162 -17.11 16.82 -4.63
N GLN A 163 -15.84 16.48 -4.85
CA GLN A 163 -14.79 17.46 -5.16
C GLN A 163 -15.06 18.16 -6.50
N GLU A 164 -15.53 17.44 -7.51
CA GLU A 164 -15.92 17.99 -8.80
C GLU A 164 -17.11 18.96 -8.67
N VAL A 165 -18.17 18.55 -7.96
CA VAL A 165 -19.34 19.41 -7.70
C VAL A 165 -18.95 20.67 -6.92
N ASN A 166 -18.10 20.53 -5.90
CA ASN A 166 -17.62 21.67 -5.11
C ASN A 166 -16.85 22.68 -5.98
N ARG A 167 -15.99 22.19 -6.88
CA ARG A 167 -15.23 23.06 -7.81
C ARG A 167 -16.13 23.79 -8.79
N ILE A 168 -17.13 23.10 -9.34
CA ILE A 168 -18.10 23.70 -10.26
C ILE A 168 -18.91 24.78 -9.54
N HIS A 169 -19.35 24.52 -8.31
CA HIS A 169 -20.14 25.48 -7.53
C HIS A 169 -19.37 26.77 -7.22
N PHE A 170 -18.09 26.65 -6.85
CA PHE A 170 -17.24 27.77 -6.46
C PHE A 170 -16.36 28.32 -7.61
N ASN A 171 -16.51 27.81 -8.84
CA ASN A 171 -15.68 28.15 -10.00
C ASN A 171 -14.16 28.06 -9.71
N LEU A 172 -13.74 27.03 -8.99
CA LEU A 172 -12.34 26.82 -8.61
C LEU A 172 -11.57 26.04 -9.69
N PRO A 173 -10.31 26.38 -9.97
CA PRO A 173 -9.47 25.60 -10.90
C PRO A 173 -9.13 24.23 -10.32
N GLU A 174 -8.70 23.31 -11.18
CA GLU A 174 -8.17 22.03 -10.71
C GLU A 174 -6.92 22.27 -9.85
N PRO A 175 -6.93 21.82 -8.58
CA PRO A 175 -5.80 22.05 -7.68
C PRO A 175 -4.62 21.17 -8.09
N LYS A 176 -3.40 21.65 -7.84
CA LYS A 176 -2.17 20.91 -8.10
C LYS A 176 -2.18 19.55 -7.41
N THR A 177 -1.53 18.57 -8.03
CA THR A 177 -1.49 17.20 -7.52
C THR A 177 -0.73 17.13 -6.19
N GLY A 178 -1.35 16.50 -5.18
CA GLY A 178 -0.69 16.19 -3.90
C GLY A 178 -0.58 17.34 -2.89
N VAL A 179 -1.18 18.50 -3.13
CA VAL A 179 -1.12 19.66 -2.22
C VAL A 179 -2.46 19.87 -1.51
N VAL A 180 -2.45 20.02 -0.18
CA VAL A 180 -3.65 20.30 0.64
C VAL A 180 -3.91 21.80 0.73
N PHE A 181 -2.87 22.59 1.03
CA PHE A 181 -2.94 24.06 1.15
C PHE A 181 -2.20 24.72 -0.02
N PRO A 182 -2.89 25.24 -1.05
CA PRO A 182 -2.24 25.78 -2.25
C PRO A 182 -1.38 27.02 -2.01
N ASP A 183 -1.73 27.83 -1.01
CA ASP A 183 -1.08 29.12 -0.74
C ASP A 183 0.28 28.97 -0.04
N THR A 184 0.54 27.80 0.56
CA THR A 184 1.75 27.58 1.35
C THR A 184 2.89 27.07 0.47
N THR A 185 3.93 27.89 0.33
CA THR A 185 5.14 27.59 -0.45
C THR A 185 6.36 27.56 0.46
N ARG A 186 7.54 27.16 -0.06
CA ARG A 186 8.78 27.21 0.73
C ARG A 186 9.09 28.64 1.23
N CYS A 187 8.72 29.68 0.50
CA CYS A 187 9.00 31.06 0.89
C CYS A 187 8.19 31.48 2.13
N THR A 188 6.95 31.02 2.25
CA THR A 188 6.06 31.37 3.38
C THR A 188 6.22 30.44 4.58
N ALA A 189 7.00 29.37 4.45
CA ALA A 189 7.19 28.36 5.49
C ALA A 189 7.84 28.93 6.77
N ASP A 190 8.67 29.97 6.64
CA ASP A 190 9.41 30.57 7.75
C ASP A 190 8.68 31.80 8.35
N ASP A 191 7.50 32.18 7.84
CA ASP A 191 6.75 33.37 8.30
C ASP A 191 6.11 33.17 9.69
N SER A 192 5.62 31.96 9.97
CA SER A 192 5.01 31.63 11.27
C SER A 192 5.00 30.11 11.51
N LEU A 193 4.83 29.71 12.78
CA LEU A 193 4.70 28.29 13.15
C LEU A 193 3.51 27.62 12.43
N LEU A 194 2.41 28.34 12.23
CA LEU A 194 1.23 27.80 11.55
C LEU A 194 1.50 27.55 10.05
N GLU A 195 2.17 28.47 9.37
CA GLU A 195 2.57 28.28 7.97
C GLU A 195 3.61 27.17 7.83
N CYS A 196 4.53 27.03 8.78
CA CYS A 196 5.45 25.90 8.85
C CYS A 196 4.71 24.56 8.96
N LEU A 197 3.69 24.46 9.81
CA LEU A 197 2.87 23.24 9.93
C LEU A 197 2.09 22.93 8.65
N LYS A 198 1.50 23.94 7.99
CA LYS A 198 0.85 23.76 6.68
C LYS A 198 1.84 23.31 5.61
N TYR A 199 3.04 23.87 5.61
CA TYR A 199 4.11 23.51 4.69
C TYR A 199 4.54 22.05 4.89
N LEU A 200 4.74 21.63 6.14
CA LEU A 200 5.02 20.23 6.47
C LEU A 200 3.84 19.33 6.07
N ALA A 201 2.59 19.70 6.33
CA ALA A 201 1.44 18.90 5.91
C ALA A 201 1.41 18.64 4.39
N ASN A 202 1.84 19.61 3.57
CA ASN A 202 1.95 19.45 2.13
C ASN A 202 3.20 18.67 1.68
N TYR A 203 4.37 19.01 2.23
CA TYR A 203 5.67 18.60 1.67
C TYR A 203 6.53 17.74 2.61
N PHE A 204 5.97 17.21 3.71
CA PHE A 204 6.70 16.37 4.66
C PHE A 204 7.41 15.20 3.96
N PHE A 205 6.67 14.40 3.18
CA PHE A 205 7.25 13.28 2.45
C PHE A 205 8.15 13.73 1.29
N TYR A 206 7.93 14.92 0.72
CA TYR A 206 8.82 15.47 -0.29
C TYR A 206 10.20 15.81 0.29
N LYS A 207 10.26 16.33 1.53
CA LYS A 207 11.52 16.65 2.21
C LYS A 207 12.17 15.42 2.84
N PHE A 208 11.41 14.66 3.63
CA PHE A 208 11.91 13.56 4.48
C PHE A 208 11.61 12.16 3.94
N GLY A 209 11.22 12.04 2.67
CA GLY A 209 10.76 10.77 2.10
C GLY A 209 11.82 9.68 2.09
N LEU A 210 13.09 10.03 1.87
CA LEU A 210 14.19 9.07 1.87
C LEU A 210 14.44 8.51 3.28
N GLU A 211 14.43 9.38 4.28
CA GLU A 211 14.58 9.06 5.70
C GLU A 211 13.42 8.17 6.16
N CYS A 212 12.18 8.52 5.79
CA CYS A 212 11.02 7.66 6.03
C CYS A 212 11.16 6.29 5.36
N CYS A 213 11.68 6.23 4.13
CA CYS A 213 11.94 4.95 3.45
C CYS A 213 12.97 4.11 4.20
N PHE A 214 14.11 4.68 4.61
CA PHE A 214 15.13 3.94 5.37
C PHE A 214 14.61 3.46 6.73
N MET A 215 13.86 4.29 7.45
CA MET A 215 13.18 3.87 8.68
C MET A 215 12.21 2.73 8.42
N SER A 216 11.45 2.77 7.32
CA SER A 216 10.53 1.68 6.97
C SER A 216 11.27 0.37 6.67
N ILE A 217 12.46 0.41 6.06
CA ILE A 217 13.28 -0.78 5.82
C ILE A 217 13.75 -1.37 7.16
N VAL A 218 14.24 -0.53 8.09
CA VAL A 218 14.65 -0.98 9.43
C VAL A 218 13.49 -1.67 10.16
N VAL A 219 12.28 -1.10 10.08
CA VAL A 219 11.07 -1.72 10.65
C VAL A 219 10.77 -3.07 9.99
N CYS A 220 10.84 -3.17 8.66
CA CYS A 220 10.58 -4.42 7.94
C CYS A 220 11.60 -5.51 8.27
N VAL A 221 12.88 -5.15 8.41
CA VAL A 221 13.94 -6.06 8.89
C VAL A 221 13.59 -6.59 10.29
N GLY A 222 13.16 -5.72 11.20
CA GLY A 222 12.77 -6.08 12.57
C GLY A 222 11.51 -6.94 12.65
N VAL A 223 10.54 -6.77 11.73
CA VAL A 223 9.30 -7.54 11.70
C VAL A 223 9.49 -8.92 11.05
N ARG A 224 10.26 -9.02 9.96
CA ARG A 224 10.37 -10.27 9.20
C ARG A 224 11.29 -11.31 9.84
N LEU A 225 12.46 -10.87 10.34
CA LEU A 225 13.52 -11.71 10.92
C LEU A 225 13.83 -12.98 10.09
N ASP A 226 13.71 -12.88 8.77
CA ASP A 226 13.91 -13.97 7.80
C ASP A 226 14.95 -13.58 6.73
N VAL A 227 15.21 -14.45 5.76
CA VAL A 227 16.16 -14.22 4.67
C VAL A 227 15.81 -12.98 3.83
N LEU A 228 14.53 -12.65 3.68
CA LEU A 228 14.06 -11.47 2.93
C LEU A 228 14.30 -10.18 3.74
N GLY A 229 14.16 -10.25 5.06
CA GLY A 229 14.62 -9.22 5.98
C GLY A 229 16.13 -8.99 5.86
N PHE A 230 16.94 -10.06 5.84
CA PHE A 230 18.38 -9.96 5.62
C PHE A 230 18.73 -9.28 4.29
N LEU A 231 18.09 -9.68 3.18
CA LEU A 231 18.29 -9.05 1.87
C LEU A 231 17.91 -7.56 1.89
N SER A 232 16.87 -7.18 2.63
CA SER A 232 16.48 -5.78 2.80
C SER A 232 17.52 -4.98 3.60
N ALA A 233 18.17 -5.59 4.59
CA ALA A 233 19.29 -4.98 5.31
C ALA A 233 20.54 -4.79 4.44
N VAL A 234 20.82 -5.73 3.53
CA VAL A 234 21.90 -5.58 2.53
C VAL A 234 21.61 -4.41 1.58
N TRP A 235 20.37 -4.29 1.09
CA TRP A 235 19.94 -3.15 0.28
C TRP A 235 20.11 -1.82 1.04
N LEU A 236 19.65 -1.77 2.30
CA LEU A 236 19.80 -0.58 3.15
C LEU A 236 21.28 -0.20 3.30
N SER A 237 22.14 -1.16 3.64
CA SER A 237 23.57 -0.93 3.86
C SER A 237 24.26 -0.40 2.60
N SER A 238 23.91 -0.94 1.44
CA SER A 238 24.41 -0.49 0.13
C SER A 238 23.97 0.94 -0.21
N MET A 239 22.72 1.30 0.12
CA MET A 239 22.15 2.61 -0.20
C MET A 239 22.54 3.72 0.78
N PHE A 240 22.77 3.39 2.04
CA PHE A 240 22.90 4.37 3.13
C PHE A 240 24.04 5.38 2.92
N LEU A 241 25.14 4.96 2.29
CA LEU A 241 26.32 5.81 2.06
C LEU A 241 26.30 6.55 0.71
N LEU A 242 25.25 6.37 -0.09
CA LEU A 242 25.16 6.97 -1.42
C LEU A 242 24.58 8.38 -1.38
N LYS A 243 25.15 9.27 -2.20
CA LYS A 243 24.60 10.61 -2.41
C LYS A 243 23.22 10.56 -3.05
N ARG A 244 22.36 11.54 -2.76
CA ARG A 244 20.98 11.66 -3.28
C ARG A 244 20.90 11.55 -4.81
N LYS A 245 21.85 12.15 -5.52
CA LYS A 245 21.93 12.08 -7.00
C LYS A 245 22.17 10.65 -7.51
N THR A 246 23.00 9.88 -6.82
CA THR A 246 23.29 8.48 -7.16
C THR A 246 22.11 7.59 -6.78
N LEU A 247 21.52 7.83 -5.59
CA LEU A 247 20.31 7.14 -5.15
C LEU A 247 19.16 7.31 -6.15
N ALA A 248 18.89 8.53 -6.63
CA ALA A 248 17.84 8.77 -7.62
C ALA A 248 17.99 7.93 -8.91
N ARG A 249 19.22 7.56 -9.30
CA ARG A 249 19.49 6.70 -10.47
C ARG A 249 19.29 5.21 -10.17
N ILE A 250 19.64 4.76 -8.96
CA ILE A 250 19.53 3.34 -8.55
C ILE A 250 18.11 3.01 -8.07
N TRP A 251 17.37 4.00 -7.57
CA TRP A 251 16.05 3.83 -6.96
C TRP A 251 15.03 3.08 -7.84
N PRO A 252 14.92 3.32 -9.16
CA PRO A 252 14.02 2.54 -10.02
C PRO A 252 14.33 1.04 -10.00
N VAL A 253 15.61 0.65 -9.91
CA VAL A 253 16.04 -0.76 -9.82
C VAL A 253 15.59 -1.36 -8.50
N TYR A 254 15.71 -0.61 -7.40
CA TYR A 254 15.24 -1.05 -6.09
C TYR A 254 13.72 -1.21 -6.03
N VAL A 255 12.96 -0.28 -6.61
CA VAL A 255 11.49 -0.40 -6.73
C VAL A 255 11.13 -1.63 -7.57
N ALA A 256 11.82 -1.86 -8.70
CA ALA A 256 11.59 -3.05 -9.52
C ALA A 256 11.88 -4.35 -8.76
N TYR A 257 12.97 -4.39 -7.98
CA TYR A 257 13.28 -5.50 -7.08
C TYR A 257 12.15 -5.74 -6.08
N GLN A 258 11.66 -4.70 -5.40
CA GLN A 258 10.54 -4.80 -4.44
C GLN A 258 9.26 -5.32 -5.10
N CYS A 259 8.93 -4.85 -6.31
CA CYS A 259 7.79 -5.34 -7.08
C CYS A 259 7.87 -6.85 -7.35
N ILE A 260 9.04 -7.34 -7.79
CA ILE A 260 9.27 -8.76 -8.07
C ILE A 260 9.20 -9.57 -6.78
N VAL A 261 9.90 -9.13 -5.74
CA VAL A 261 9.96 -9.83 -4.45
C VAL A 261 8.58 -9.93 -3.81
N LEU A 262 7.77 -8.87 -3.79
CA LEU A 262 6.42 -8.90 -3.23
C LEU A 262 5.51 -9.90 -3.98
N THR A 263 5.66 -9.97 -5.31
CA THR A 263 4.91 -10.94 -6.13
C THR A 263 5.34 -12.38 -5.81
N LEU A 264 6.64 -12.63 -5.72
CA LEU A 264 7.18 -13.94 -5.37
C LEU A 264 6.79 -14.36 -3.94
N GLN A 265 6.83 -13.44 -2.98
CA GLN A 265 6.39 -13.69 -1.60
C GLN A 265 4.93 -14.13 -1.56
N TYR A 266 4.05 -13.47 -2.32
CA TYR A 266 2.66 -13.88 -2.41
C TYR A 266 2.50 -15.28 -3.00
N LEU A 267 3.23 -15.60 -4.08
CA LEU A 267 3.22 -16.93 -4.69
C LEU A 267 3.77 -18.01 -3.73
N MET A 268 4.78 -17.68 -2.92
CA MET A 268 5.25 -18.57 -1.86
C MET A 268 4.17 -18.80 -0.80
N CYS A 269 3.44 -17.76 -0.37
CA CYS A 269 2.35 -17.94 0.57
C CYS A 269 1.15 -18.70 0.00
N LEU A 270 0.90 -18.60 -1.31
CA LEU A 270 -0.10 -19.42 -2.01
C LEU A 270 0.31 -20.89 -2.08
N GLY A 271 1.60 -21.14 -2.30
CA GLY A 271 2.13 -22.49 -2.45
C GLY A 271 1.62 -23.23 -3.69
N LEU A 272 2.05 -24.49 -3.81
CA LEU A 272 1.63 -25.40 -4.86
C LEU A 272 0.17 -25.83 -4.66
N PRO A 273 -0.59 -26.07 -5.75
CA PRO A 273 -1.93 -26.61 -5.65
C PRO A 273 -1.87 -28.05 -5.08
N PRO A 274 -2.60 -28.32 -3.99
CA PRO A 274 -2.50 -29.60 -3.29
C PRO A 274 -3.01 -30.79 -4.12
N GLY A 275 -3.90 -30.58 -5.10
CA GLY A 275 -4.35 -31.66 -5.99
C GLY A 275 -3.30 -32.20 -6.97
N LEU A 276 -2.10 -31.61 -7.04
CA LEU A 276 -0.98 -32.21 -7.78
C LEU A 276 -0.37 -33.43 -7.08
N CYS A 277 -0.71 -33.68 -5.81
CA CYS A 277 -0.14 -34.78 -5.03
C CYS A 277 1.41 -34.74 -4.98
N ILE A 278 1.97 -33.54 -4.83
CA ILE A 278 3.42 -33.30 -4.74
C ILE A 278 3.70 -32.65 -3.39
N GLU A 279 4.53 -33.30 -2.57
CA GLU A 279 5.06 -32.71 -1.33
C GLU A 279 6.29 -31.84 -1.66
N TYR A 280 6.58 -30.85 -0.82
CA TYR A 280 7.79 -30.06 -1.00
C TYR A 280 9.06 -30.88 -0.68
N PRO A 281 10.13 -30.77 -1.49
CA PRO A 281 11.34 -31.57 -1.32
C PRO A 281 12.12 -31.24 -0.04
N TRP A 282 11.83 -30.12 0.62
CA TRP A 282 12.45 -29.70 1.88
C TRP A 282 11.62 -30.06 3.12
N THR A 283 10.50 -30.78 2.99
CA THR A 283 9.62 -31.09 4.13
C THR A 283 10.30 -31.99 5.17
N GLU A 284 10.99 -33.05 4.74
CA GLU A 284 11.71 -33.99 5.60
C GLU A 284 13.18 -33.59 5.92
N PRO A 285 14.00 -33.11 4.98
CA PRO A 285 15.43 -32.92 5.25
C PRO A 285 15.77 -31.63 6.01
N LEU A 286 14.84 -30.67 6.14
CA LEU A 286 15.13 -29.34 6.66
C LEU A 286 14.52 -29.10 8.05
N GLU A 287 15.36 -28.70 9.00
CA GLU A 287 14.93 -28.25 10.32
C GLU A 287 13.88 -27.14 10.20
N THR A 288 12.83 -27.19 11.03
CA THR A 288 11.70 -26.26 10.99
C THR A 288 12.14 -24.81 11.12
N GLY A 289 13.07 -24.50 12.04
CA GLY A 289 13.58 -23.15 12.25
C GLY A 289 14.29 -22.58 11.01
N LEU A 290 15.14 -23.37 10.36
CA LEU A 290 15.83 -22.96 9.14
C LEU A 290 14.86 -22.77 7.97
N ARG A 291 13.84 -23.62 7.86
CA ARG A 291 12.78 -23.52 6.84
C ARG A 291 11.98 -22.23 6.98
N GLU A 292 11.57 -21.91 8.20
CA GLU A 292 10.84 -20.68 8.51
C GLU A 292 11.69 -19.44 8.24
N TRP A 293 12.99 -19.49 8.58
CA TRP A 293 13.93 -18.42 8.28
C TRP A 293 14.17 -18.22 6.77
N LEU A 294 14.17 -19.31 5.98
CA LEU A 294 14.24 -19.25 4.51
C LEU A 294 12.91 -18.83 3.85
N PHE A 295 11.84 -18.67 4.62
CA PHE A 295 10.49 -18.33 4.13
C PHE A 295 9.95 -19.34 3.09
N LEU A 296 10.25 -20.63 3.28
CA LEU A 296 9.82 -21.69 2.37
C LEU A 296 8.38 -22.14 2.67
N PRO A 297 7.55 -22.40 1.64
CA PRO A 297 6.20 -22.88 1.85
C PRO A 297 6.16 -24.31 2.39
N ASN A 298 5.08 -24.59 3.13
CA ASN A 298 4.75 -25.88 3.68
C ASN A 298 3.22 -25.98 3.75
N PHE A 299 2.66 -27.18 3.56
CA PHE A 299 1.23 -27.37 3.68
C PHE A 299 0.73 -27.50 5.13
N GLN A 300 1.58 -27.97 6.05
CA GLN A 300 1.21 -28.15 7.46
C GLN A 300 1.12 -26.81 8.23
N ASN A 301 2.13 -25.96 8.06
CA ASN A 301 2.21 -24.65 8.68
C ASN A 301 2.21 -23.58 7.60
N SER A 302 1.12 -22.82 7.51
CA SER A 302 1.01 -21.71 6.59
C SER A 302 1.95 -20.56 6.99
N LEU A 303 2.50 -19.88 5.99
CA LEU A 303 3.36 -18.72 6.21
C LEU A 303 2.56 -17.56 6.80
N ASN A 304 3.19 -16.80 7.70
CA ASN A 304 2.54 -15.64 8.31
C ASN A 304 2.35 -14.51 7.28
N THR A 305 1.10 -14.33 6.83
CA THR A 305 0.73 -13.37 5.80
C THR A 305 0.84 -11.91 6.27
N SER A 306 0.86 -11.66 7.57
CA SER A 306 1.04 -10.32 8.13
C SER A 306 2.42 -9.74 7.79
N LYS A 307 3.43 -10.60 7.58
CA LYS A 307 4.78 -10.17 7.17
C LYS A 307 4.76 -9.50 5.80
N ILE A 308 4.00 -10.03 4.85
CA ILE A 308 3.91 -9.51 3.48
C ILE A 308 3.22 -8.14 3.43
N VAL A 309 2.32 -7.86 4.37
CA VAL A 309 1.68 -6.53 4.50
C VAL A 309 2.71 -5.46 4.87
N ALA A 310 3.74 -5.80 5.66
CA ALA A 310 4.84 -4.88 5.96
C ALA A 310 5.64 -4.55 4.69
N ASP A 311 5.96 -5.55 3.86
CA ASP A 311 6.66 -5.31 2.58
C ASP A 311 5.83 -4.49 1.59
N PHE A 312 4.50 -4.60 1.62
CA PHE A 312 3.64 -3.70 0.85
C PHE A 312 3.84 -2.24 1.27
N PHE A 313 3.93 -1.93 2.56
CA PHE A 313 4.21 -0.57 3.02
C PHE A 313 5.60 -0.10 2.61
N GLN A 314 6.60 -0.98 2.64
CA GLN A 314 7.94 -0.69 2.14
C GLN A 314 7.91 -0.34 0.63
N LEU A 315 7.19 -1.12 -0.18
CA LEU A 315 7.00 -0.83 -1.61
C LEU A 315 6.23 0.49 -1.82
N LEU A 316 5.17 0.75 -1.04
CA LEU A 316 4.38 1.98 -1.13
C LEU A 316 5.25 3.22 -0.88
N PHE A 317 6.07 3.22 0.18
CA PHE A 317 7.00 4.31 0.46
C PHE A 317 8.06 4.44 -0.62
N ALA A 318 8.63 3.32 -1.09
CA ALA A 318 9.62 3.33 -2.17
C ALA A 318 9.05 3.92 -3.47
N CYS A 319 7.80 3.59 -3.84
CA CYS A 319 7.12 4.18 -5.00
C CYS A 319 6.83 5.68 -4.80
N CYS A 320 6.43 6.10 -3.60
CA CYS A 320 6.26 7.52 -3.29
C CYS A 320 7.60 8.27 -3.44
N GLN A 321 8.70 7.69 -2.96
CA GLN A 321 10.04 8.29 -3.08
C GLN A 321 10.54 8.30 -4.53
N LEU A 322 10.18 7.28 -5.33
CA LEU A 322 10.46 7.28 -6.77
C LEU A 322 9.78 8.48 -7.46
N PHE A 323 8.55 8.79 -7.08
CA PHE A 323 7.86 9.97 -7.60
C PHE A 323 8.55 11.27 -7.17
N VAL A 324 9.01 11.39 -5.92
CA VAL A 324 9.79 12.54 -5.43
C VAL A 324 11.08 12.71 -6.24
N PHE A 325 11.84 11.63 -6.48
CA PHE A 325 13.06 11.70 -7.31
C PHE A 325 12.78 12.10 -8.76
N ARG A 326 11.63 11.71 -9.33
CA ARG A 326 11.21 12.18 -10.67
C ARG A 326 10.94 13.68 -10.68
N ILE A 327 10.33 14.23 -9.63
CA ILE A 327 10.14 15.68 -9.49
C ILE A 327 11.50 16.39 -9.38
N GLU A 328 12.42 15.88 -8.56
CA GLU A 328 13.74 16.48 -8.34
C GLU A 328 14.65 16.46 -9.56
N THR A 329 14.50 15.44 -10.42
CA THR A 329 15.29 15.28 -11.65
C THR A 329 14.65 16.02 -12.85
N SER A 330 13.41 16.49 -12.70
CA SER A 330 12.70 17.23 -13.74
C SER A 330 13.43 18.54 -14.09
N PRO A 331 13.42 18.99 -15.37
CA PRO A 331 13.99 20.29 -15.74
C PRO A 331 13.33 21.48 -15.03
N VAL A 332 12.10 21.29 -14.53
CA VAL A 332 11.32 22.32 -13.81
C VAL A 332 11.51 22.22 -12.29
N ALA A 333 12.44 21.37 -11.80
CA ALA A 333 12.64 21.13 -10.37
C ALA A 333 12.93 22.40 -9.55
N GLY A 334 13.61 23.39 -10.14
CA GLY A 334 13.92 24.66 -9.48
C GLY A 334 12.71 25.55 -9.21
N LEU A 335 11.59 25.32 -9.91
CA LEU A 335 10.33 26.07 -9.78
C LEU A 335 9.31 25.35 -8.89
N TYR A 336 9.70 24.22 -8.29
CA TYR A 336 8.80 23.45 -7.43
C TYR A 336 8.58 24.18 -6.09
N GLU A 337 7.32 24.40 -5.72
CA GLU A 337 6.93 25.18 -4.53
C GLU A 337 7.42 24.57 -3.20
N GLY A 338 7.71 23.26 -3.19
CA GLY A 338 8.36 22.58 -2.07
C GLY A 338 9.83 22.98 -1.86
N GLY A 339 10.44 23.73 -2.78
CA GLY A 339 11.83 24.18 -2.73
C GLY A 339 12.84 23.09 -3.07
N SER A 340 14.13 23.46 -3.12
CA SER A 340 15.22 22.55 -3.49
C SER A 340 15.52 21.50 -2.41
N ASN A 341 15.82 20.27 -2.84
CA ASN A 341 16.31 19.16 -2.02
C ASN A 341 17.76 18.76 -2.36
N LYS A 342 18.47 19.60 -3.11
CA LYS A 342 19.87 19.33 -3.46
C LYS A 342 20.75 19.43 -2.23
N GLU A 343 21.71 18.52 -2.12
CA GLU A 343 22.79 18.60 -1.14
C GLU A 343 23.61 19.87 -1.37
N ILE A 344 24.03 20.52 -0.29
CA ILE A 344 24.86 21.72 -0.32
C ILE A 344 26.24 21.34 -0.85
N ASP A 345 26.73 22.06 -1.86
CA ASP A 345 28.10 21.91 -2.34
C ASP A 345 29.04 22.77 -1.50
N PHE A 346 29.79 22.13 -0.60
CA PHE A 346 30.80 22.82 0.21
C PHE A 346 32.01 23.30 -0.61
N ALA A 347 32.21 22.77 -1.83
CA ALA A 347 33.29 23.24 -2.70
C ALA A 347 32.96 24.57 -3.38
N HIS A 348 31.67 24.85 -3.64
CA HIS A 348 31.18 26.08 -4.26
C HIS A 348 30.01 26.64 -3.44
N PRO A 349 30.28 27.37 -2.35
CA PRO A 349 29.24 27.86 -1.45
C PRO A 349 28.37 28.90 -2.16
N GLU A 350 27.09 28.59 -2.31
CA GLU A 350 26.06 29.55 -2.71
C GLU A 350 25.67 30.44 -1.50
N PRO A 351 25.27 31.71 -1.72
CA PRO A 351 24.82 32.57 -0.63
C PRO A 351 23.61 31.93 0.07
N ASN A 352 23.65 31.90 1.41
CA ASN A 352 22.55 31.32 2.19
C ASN A 352 21.26 32.13 1.95
N PRO A 353 20.20 31.53 1.38
CA PRO A 353 18.96 32.25 1.09
C PRO A 353 18.09 32.46 2.33
N ILE A 354 18.44 31.85 3.47
CA ILE A 354 17.64 31.87 4.70
C ILE A 354 18.01 33.13 5.51
N PRO A 355 17.02 33.94 5.96
CA PRO A 355 17.27 35.10 6.80
C PRO A 355 17.82 34.69 8.18
N ASP A 356 18.39 35.66 8.90
CA ASP A 356 18.88 35.43 10.27
C ASP A 356 17.71 35.07 11.21
N PHE A 357 17.79 33.89 11.81
CA PHE A 357 16.83 33.37 12.78
C PHE A 357 17.40 33.34 14.21
N VAL A 358 18.64 33.80 14.41
CA VAL A 358 19.30 33.87 15.73
C VAL A 358 18.91 35.13 16.47
N THR A 359 18.80 36.26 15.76
CA THR A 359 18.43 37.54 16.36
C THR A 359 16.91 37.73 16.36
N CYS A 360 16.28 37.72 17.53
CA CYS A 360 14.91 38.20 17.68
C CYS A 360 14.91 39.73 17.90
N THR A 361 14.66 40.51 16.85
CA THR A 361 14.30 41.92 17.00
C THR A 361 12.81 41.98 17.35
N LYS A 362 12.49 42.51 18.54
CA LYS A 362 11.11 42.73 18.99
C LYS A 362 10.39 43.79 18.16
#